data_AF-A0A1C4Y8L3-F1
#
_entry.id   AF-A0A1C4Y8L3-F1
#
_cell.length_a   1.000
_cell.length_b   1.000
_cell.length_c   1.000
_cell.angle_alpha   90.00
_cell.angle_beta   90.00
_cell.angle_gamma   90.00
#
_symmetry.space_group_name_H-M   'P 1'
#
loop_
_entity.id
_entity.type
_entity.pdbx_description
1 polymer ?
#
loop_
_entity_poly.entity_id
_entity_poly.type
_entity_poly.pdbx_seq_one_letter_code
_entity_poly.pdbx_strand_id
1 'polypeptide(L)'
;MFDVSERLQVSQAVRGFPRKLPVRHVVVVALLATAVVAAAPEWWGHVVVSAARWPGRFWLVAVLLLAAVVLAAGGRRRKATAVGHRPRTPTTSLLAHVALLLAVAVAVAVVVGVLLWRLLGEPAISASPVGPAAPTASATWNVQQALEGVKIVLTVVGGVGAVVALTVAYRRQRLSEVAAYREDTKVLLDRFCAAAELLGSPEAAVRTAGVYAFAALANDAPEARQGCIDVLCAYLRQPYEPSPEAMGGDAGPPGRSERAQVTTEPMQGGRASAQDRQLRLTIIRLIRDNLHFPEDDLRSWRGHDFDFSGAVFDGGDFSGATFTGNGTVTFAGATITGPLMFTDATFAGGIVSFDGARFAGGSVCFSGARFTGGVVDLSTVDEDHWVPAARPWPVGVPVPAGLRLPADPADVASTGKAATRAGA
;
A
#
# COMPACT_ATOMS: atom_id res chain seq x y z
N MET A 1 -28.33 -29.39 8.03
CA MET A 1 -27.10 -29.82 7.34
C MET A 1 -27.02 -29.02 6.06
N PHE A 2 -26.68 -27.73 6.19
CA PHE A 2 -26.64 -26.77 5.08
C PHE A 2 -25.21 -26.67 4.57
N ASP A 3 -25.11 -26.68 3.26
CA ASP A 3 -23.93 -26.94 2.46
C ASP A 3 -22.83 -25.90 2.69
N VAL A 4 -21.68 -26.37 3.14
CA VAL A 4 -20.45 -25.58 3.40
C VAL A 4 -19.74 -25.21 2.09
N SER A 5 -20.19 -25.75 0.96
CA SER A 5 -19.67 -25.51 -0.39
C SER A 5 -19.90 -24.08 -0.91
N GLU A 6 -21.04 -23.45 -0.58
CA GLU A 6 -21.42 -22.16 -1.18
C GLU A 6 -20.70 -20.94 -0.58
N ARG A 7 -20.20 -21.03 0.67
CA ARG A 7 -19.44 -19.92 1.28
C ARG A 7 -17.99 -19.81 0.81
N LEU A 8 -17.49 -20.80 0.05
CA LEU A 8 -16.14 -20.78 -0.51
C LEU A 8 -16.08 -20.28 -1.96
N GLN A 9 -17.21 -20.07 -2.64
CA GLN A 9 -17.21 -19.58 -4.02
C GLN A 9 -17.10 -18.05 -4.15
N VAL A 10 -17.42 -17.29 -3.11
CA VAL A 10 -17.39 -15.82 -3.17
C VAL A 10 -15.97 -15.24 -2.97
N SER A 11 -15.02 -15.99 -2.40
CA SER A 11 -13.66 -15.48 -2.15
C SER A 11 -12.64 -15.74 -3.29
N GLN A 12 -13.02 -16.45 -4.36
CA GLN A 12 -12.12 -16.65 -5.51
C GLN A 12 -12.23 -15.58 -6.60
N ALA A 13 -13.19 -14.65 -6.51
CA ALA A 13 -13.36 -13.59 -7.50
C ALA A 13 -12.29 -12.47 -7.43
N VAL A 14 -11.42 -12.48 -6.41
CA VAL A 14 -10.29 -11.52 -6.25
C VAL A 14 -8.94 -12.24 -6.36
N ARG A 15 -8.87 -13.34 -7.12
CA ARG A 15 -7.58 -13.79 -7.64
C ARG A 15 -7.19 -12.89 -8.81
N GLY A 16 -6.45 -11.84 -8.48
CA GLY A 16 -5.68 -11.07 -9.45
C GLY A 16 -4.88 -12.03 -10.31
N PHE A 17 -5.32 -12.20 -11.56
CA PHE A 17 -4.56 -12.89 -12.59
C PHE A 17 -3.12 -12.33 -12.58
N PRO A 18 -2.07 -13.18 -12.55
CA PRO A 18 -0.74 -12.69 -12.83
C PRO A 18 -0.79 -12.08 -14.23
N ARG A 19 -0.68 -10.74 -14.31
CA ARG A 19 -0.46 -10.00 -15.56
C ARG A 19 0.92 -10.35 -16.12
N LYS A 20 1.11 -11.61 -16.53
CA LYS A 20 2.06 -11.91 -17.60
C LYS A 20 1.37 -11.47 -18.87
N LEU A 21 1.96 -10.49 -19.57
CA LEU A 21 2.08 -10.40 -21.05
C LEU A 21 2.20 -8.94 -21.54
N PRO A 22 3.41 -8.34 -21.54
CA PRO A 22 3.76 -7.42 -22.62
C PRO A 22 4.15 -8.20 -23.89
N VAL A 23 4.54 -9.47 -23.77
CA VAL A 23 5.09 -10.29 -24.86
C VAL A 23 4.04 -10.63 -25.94
N ARG A 24 2.77 -10.88 -25.58
CA ARG A 24 1.73 -11.18 -26.60
C ARG A 24 1.48 -10.01 -27.55
N HIS A 25 1.56 -8.77 -27.06
CA HIS A 25 1.28 -7.60 -27.89
C HIS A 25 2.43 -7.35 -28.86
N VAL A 26 3.68 -7.52 -28.40
CA VAL A 26 4.87 -7.41 -29.26
C VAL A 26 4.90 -8.53 -30.30
N VAL A 27 4.55 -9.76 -29.91
CA VAL A 27 4.50 -10.92 -30.83
C VAL A 27 3.38 -10.78 -31.86
N VAL A 28 2.20 -10.28 -31.48
CA VAL A 28 1.10 -10.02 -32.43
C VAL A 28 1.44 -8.89 -33.39
N VAL A 29 2.07 -7.80 -32.92
CA VAL A 29 2.54 -6.71 -33.80
C VAL A 29 3.66 -7.19 -34.73
N ALA A 30 4.60 -8.01 -34.24
CA ALA A 30 5.65 -8.59 -35.06
C ALA A 30 5.07 -9.54 -36.12
N LEU A 31 4.12 -10.41 -35.76
CA LEU A 31 3.45 -11.33 -36.69
C LEU A 31 2.64 -10.59 -37.75
N LEU A 32 1.92 -9.52 -37.39
CA LEU A 32 1.22 -8.65 -38.34
C LEU A 32 2.20 -7.92 -39.26
N ALA A 33 3.33 -7.44 -38.75
CA ALA A 33 4.37 -6.81 -39.57
C ALA A 33 4.99 -7.82 -40.57
N THR A 34 5.30 -9.04 -40.14
CA THR A 34 5.77 -10.10 -41.06
C THR A 34 4.71 -10.53 -42.08
N ALA A 35 3.43 -10.58 -41.69
CA ALA A 35 2.34 -10.91 -42.63
C ALA A 35 2.16 -9.81 -43.69
N VAL A 36 2.30 -8.54 -43.32
CA VAL A 36 2.27 -7.40 -44.26
C VAL A 36 3.48 -7.40 -45.19
N VAL A 37 4.66 -7.79 -44.71
CA VAL A 37 5.87 -7.93 -45.53
C VAL A 37 5.76 -9.11 -46.50
N ALA A 38 5.15 -10.22 -46.08
CA ALA A 38 5.01 -11.43 -46.91
C ALA A 38 3.90 -11.34 -47.98
N ALA A 39 2.87 -10.51 -47.78
CA ALA A 39 1.68 -10.49 -48.63
C ALA A 39 1.83 -9.72 -49.96
N ALA A 40 2.95 -9.04 -50.20
CA ALA A 40 3.17 -8.34 -51.47
C ALA A 40 4.68 -8.21 -51.74
N PRO A 41 5.29 -9.02 -52.63
CA PRO A 41 6.73 -8.94 -52.93
C PRO A 41 7.06 -7.93 -54.05
N GLU A 42 6.16 -7.77 -55.02
CA GLU A 42 6.39 -7.08 -56.30
C GLU A 42 6.63 -5.55 -56.14
N TRP A 43 5.97 -4.91 -55.16
CA TRP A 43 6.10 -3.48 -54.88
C TRP A 43 7.38 -3.08 -54.12
N TRP A 44 8.03 -3.99 -53.39
CA TRP A 44 9.24 -3.66 -52.60
C TRP A 44 10.44 -3.33 -53.49
N GLY A 45 10.58 -3.97 -54.64
CA GLY A 45 11.63 -3.65 -55.61
C GLY A 45 11.54 -2.21 -56.10
N HIS A 46 10.31 -1.72 -56.34
CA HIS A 46 10.08 -0.33 -56.73
C HIS A 46 10.25 0.64 -55.56
N VAL A 47 9.90 0.26 -54.33
CA VAL A 47 10.10 1.09 -53.13
C VAL A 47 11.58 1.25 -52.77
N VAL A 48 12.40 0.19 -52.89
CA VAL A 48 13.84 0.23 -52.58
C VAL A 48 14.61 1.04 -53.63
N VAL A 49 14.29 0.89 -54.91
CA VAL A 49 14.90 1.70 -55.99
C VAL A 49 14.44 3.16 -55.92
N SER A 50 13.22 3.41 -55.45
CA SER A 50 12.74 4.77 -55.16
C SER A 50 13.46 5.37 -53.95
N ALA A 51 13.69 4.59 -52.88
CA ALA A 51 14.38 4.98 -51.66
C ALA A 51 15.86 5.38 -51.89
N ALA A 52 16.52 4.81 -52.90
CA ALA A 52 17.88 5.19 -53.28
C ALA A 52 17.98 6.63 -53.86
N ARG A 53 16.86 7.24 -54.28
CA ARG A 53 16.81 8.64 -54.76
C ARG A 53 16.38 9.65 -53.68
N TRP A 54 16.16 9.20 -52.44
CA TRP A 54 15.54 9.97 -51.35
C TRP A 54 16.35 11.04 -50.59
N PRO A 55 17.71 11.14 -50.61
CA PRO A 55 18.39 12.01 -49.64
C PRO A 55 18.05 13.50 -49.77
N GLY A 56 17.69 13.98 -50.96
CA GLY A 56 17.52 15.41 -51.21
C GLY A 56 16.11 15.98 -50.99
N ARG A 57 15.04 15.17 -51.02
CA ARG A 57 13.66 15.69 -51.15
C ARG A 57 12.73 15.42 -49.97
N PHE A 58 12.99 14.41 -49.14
CA PHE A 58 12.05 13.97 -48.10
C PHE A 58 12.62 13.90 -46.68
N TRP A 59 13.87 14.36 -46.49
CA TRP A 59 14.54 14.33 -45.19
C TRP A 59 13.78 15.12 -44.11
N LEU A 60 13.16 16.25 -44.46
CA LEU A 60 12.34 17.05 -43.52
C LEU A 60 11.12 16.29 -42.99
N VAL A 61 10.48 15.45 -43.80
CA VAL A 61 9.31 14.65 -43.39
C VAL A 61 9.74 13.52 -42.45
N ALA A 62 10.85 12.86 -42.76
CA ALA A 62 11.45 11.87 -41.88
C ALA A 62 11.87 12.50 -40.55
N VAL A 63 12.46 13.70 -40.55
CA VAL A 63 12.85 14.44 -39.35
C VAL A 63 11.64 14.85 -38.52
N LEU A 64 10.55 15.33 -39.13
CA LEU A 64 9.33 15.72 -38.41
C LEU A 64 8.58 14.52 -37.81
N LEU A 65 8.51 13.40 -38.53
CA LEU A 65 7.92 12.16 -38.01
C LEU A 65 8.78 11.57 -36.89
N LEU A 66 10.11 11.60 -37.03
CA LEU A 66 11.02 11.12 -36.01
C LEU A 66 11.01 12.05 -34.79
N ALA A 67 10.86 13.36 -34.96
CA ALA A 67 10.64 14.31 -33.88
C ALA A 67 9.29 14.08 -33.16
N ALA A 68 8.22 13.78 -33.89
CA ALA A 68 6.92 13.44 -33.31
C ALA A 68 6.98 12.12 -32.52
N VAL A 69 7.69 11.11 -33.04
CA VAL A 69 7.93 9.83 -32.35
C VAL A 69 8.81 10.04 -31.11
N VAL A 70 9.84 10.86 -31.19
CA VAL A 70 10.73 11.19 -30.06
C VAL A 70 10.01 12.02 -29.00
N LEU A 71 9.10 12.92 -29.36
CA LEU A 71 8.26 13.66 -28.41
C LEU A 71 7.20 12.76 -27.76
N ALA A 72 6.62 11.82 -28.51
CA ALA A 72 5.67 10.84 -27.99
C ALA A 72 6.35 9.75 -27.12
N ALA A 73 7.58 9.35 -27.45
CA ALA A 73 8.36 8.38 -26.70
C ALA A 73 9.18 9.02 -25.55
N GLY A 74 9.52 10.30 -25.67
CA GLY A 74 10.34 11.07 -24.73
C GLY A 74 9.71 11.27 -23.35
N GLY A 75 8.39 11.05 -23.24
CA GLY A 75 7.69 10.99 -21.95
C GLY A 75 7.95 9.71 -21.14
N ARG A 76 8.68 8.72 -21.67
CA ARG A 76 8.98 7.46 -20.97
C ARG A 76 10.47 7.15 -20.93
N ARG A 77 11.24 8.02 -20.29
CA ARG A 77 12.45 7.57 -19.59
C ARG A 77 12.52 8.24 -18.23
N ARG A 78 12.16 7.48 -17.19
CA ARG A 78 12.96 7.33 -15.96
C ARG A 78 12.47 6.16 -15.11
N LYS A 79 13.39 5.21 -14.99
CA LYS A 79 13.74 4.34 -13.86
C LYS A 79 12.66 4.11 -12.80
N ALA A 80 12.30 2.82 -12.67
CA ALA A 80 11.85 2.25 -11.42
C ALA A 80 12.88 2.55 -10.31
N THR A 81 12.41 3.12 -9.21
CA THR A 81 12.53 2.64 -7.82
C THR A 81 12.13 3.78 -6.88
N ALA A 82 10.86 3.79 -6.44
CA ALA A 82 10.44 4.37 -5.15
C ALA A 82 8.94 4.11 -4.95
N VAL A 83 8.63 3.37 -3.89
CA VAL A 83 7.30 3.22 -3.30
C VAL A 83 6.76 4.61 -2.91
N GLY A 84 5.48 4.88 -3.19
CA GLY A 84 4.73 5.94 -2.51
C GLY A 84 4.61 7.34 -3.15
N HIS A 85 4.87 7.54 -4.45
CA HIS A 85 4.63 8.86 -5.07
C HIS A 85 3.29 8.95 -5.81
N ARG A 86 2.42 9.87 -5.34
CA ARG A 86 1.21 10.31 -6.04
C ARG A 86 1.56 10.66 -7.50
N PRO A 87 0.87 10.11 -8.51
CA PRO A 87 1.10 10.50 -9.89
C PRO A 87 0.69 11.97 -10.05
N ARG A 88 1.67 12.83 -10.37
CA ARG A 88 1.42 14.23 -10.74
C ARG A 88 0.49 14.25 -11.96
N THR A 89 -0.63 14.94 -11.84
CA THR A 89 -1.53 15.19 -12.96
C THR A 89 -0.78 16.02 -14.02
N PRO A 90 -0.74 15.59 -15.29
CA PRO A 90 -0.20 16.45 -16.34
C PRO A 90 -1.11 17.69 -16.49
N THR A 91 -0.51 18.87 -16.37
CA THR A 91 -1.13 20.21 -16.30
C THR A 91 -1.73 20.72 -17.62
N THR A 92 -1.67 19.92 -18.67
CA THR A 92 -2.07 20.35 -20.01
C THR A 92 -3.54 20.00 -20.28
N SER A 93 -4.35 21.02 -20.55
CA SER A 93 -5.78 20.88 -20.82
C SER A 93 -6.06 19.84 -21.91
N LEU A 94 -7.10 19.03 -21.71
CA LEU A 94 -7.48 17.93 -22.60
C LEU A 94 -7.75 18.43 -24.03
N LEU A 95 -8.36 19.60 -24.13
CA LEU A 95 -8.61 20.31 -25.38
C LEU A 95 -7.30 20.64 -26.13
N ALA A 96 -6.26 21.11 -25.44
CA ALA A 96 -5.01 21.50 -26.10
C ALA A 96 -4.27 20.30 -26.73
N HIS A 97 -4.29 19.13 -26.10
CA HIS A 97 -3.64 17.93 -26.65
C HIS A 97 -4.40 17.35 -27.84
N VAL A 98 -5.73 17.32 -27.77
CA VAL A 98 -6.56 16.86 -28.89
C VAL A 98 -6.46 17.84 -30.06
N ALA A 99 -6.48 19.15 -29.77
CA ALA A 99 -6.27 20.19 -30.77
C ALA A 99 -4.88 20.08 -31.42
N LEU A 100 -3.82 19.80 -30.66
CA LEU A 100 -2.48 19.59 -31.19
C LEU A 100 -2.43 18.37 -32.12
N LEU A 101 -3.00 17.23 -31.72
CA LEU A 101 -3.02 16.02 -32.57
C LEU A 101 -3.84 16.23 -33.84
N LEU A 102 -4.97 16.92 -33.75
CA LEU A 102 -5.77 17.32 -34.92
C LEU A 102 -5.00 18.29 -35.82
N ALA A 103 -4.32 19.29 -35.26
CA ALA A 103 -3.51 20.23 -36.03
C ALA A 103 -2.36 19.53 -36.76
N VAL A 104 -1.67 18.59 -36.10
CA VAL A 104 -0.62 17.77 -36.72
C VAL A 104 -1.20 16.90 -37.82
N ALA A 105 -2.35 16.26 -37.59
CA ALA A 105 -3.05 15.47 -38.59
C ALA A 105 -3.42 16.27 -39.84
N VAL A 106 -4.01 17.46 -39.65
CA VAL A 106 -4.36 18.39 -40.74
C VAL A 106 -3.10 18.84 -41.48
N ALA A 107 -2.04 19.21 -40.76
CA ALA A 107 -0.78 19.62 -41.38
C ALA A 107 -0.18 18.50 -42.24
N VAL A 108 -0.20 17.25 -41.77
CA VAL A 108 0.25 16.09 -42.54
C VAL A 108 -0.61 15.89 -43.79
N ALA A 109 -1.93 15.99 -43.67
CA ALA A 109 -2.83 15.86 -44.82
C ALA A 109 -2.59 16.96 -45.87
N VAL A 110 -2.40 18.22 -45.45
CA VAL A 110 -2.07 19.35 -46.33
C VAL A 110 -0.73 19.13 -47.03
N VAL A 111 0.30 18.72 -46.28
CA VAL A 111 1.63 18.44 -46.85
C VAL A 111 1.53 17.33 -47.89
N VAL A 112 0.87 16.20 -47.56
CA VAL A 112 0.68 15.09 -48.50
C VAL A 112 -0.09 15.52 -49.75
N GLY A 113 -1.15 16.31 -49.59
CA GLY A 113 -1.94 16.85 -50.71
C GLY A 113 -1.12 17.75 -51.64
N VAL A 114 -0.35 18.69 -51.08
CA VAL A 114 0.56 19.56 -51.84
C VAL A 114 1.64 18.75 -52.56
N LEU A 115 2.15 17.71 -51.90
CA LEU A 115 3.19 16.86 -52.44
C LEU A 115 2.67 16.01 -53.61
N LEU A 116 1.47 15.46 -53.47
CA LEU A 116 0.74 14.79 -54.56
C LEU A 116 0.45 15.76 -55.71
N TRP A 117 0.00 16.98 -55.42
CA TRP A 117 -0.24 18.01 -56.44
C TRP A 117 1.03 18.32 -57.25
N ARG A 118 2.18 18.41 -56.57
CA ARG A 118 3.48 18.64 -57.23
C ARG A 118 3.99 17.40 -57.97
N LEU A 119 3.69 16.20 -57.49
CA LEU A 119 4.15 14.93 -58.08
C LEU A 119 3.32 14.51 -59.30
N LEU A 120 2.01 14.75 -59.30
CA LEU A 120 1.11 14.35 -60.38
C LEU A 120 0.94 15.41 -61.49
N GLY A 121 1.64 16.55 -61.36
CA GLY A 121 1.62 17.64 -62.32
C GLY A 121 0.37 18.51 -62.16
N GLU A 122 0.55 19.83 -62.31
CA GLU A 122 -0.52 20.82 -62.16
C GLU A 122 -1.65 20.53 -63.16
N PRO A 123 -2.88 20.20 -62.72
CA PRO A 123 -3.99 20.07 -63.64
C PRO A 123 -4.35 21.47 -64.16
N ALA A 124 -3.94 21.77 -65.38
CA ALA A 124 -4.43 22.94 -66.09
C ALA A 124 -5.93 22.74 -66.36
N ILE A 125 -6.79 23.49 -65.66
CA ILE A 125 -8.21 23.60 -66.01
C ILE A 125 -8.29 24.52 -67.22
N SER A 126 -8.00 24.00 -68.41
CA SER A 126 -8.11 24.77 -69.64
C SER A 126 -9.55 24.70 -70.16
N ALA A 127 -10.21 25.86 -70.22
CA ALA A 127 -11.23 26.09 -71.24
C ALA A 127 -10.56 25.91 -72.64
N SER A 128 -11.30 25.31 -73.58
CA SER A 128 -10.85 24.77 -74.88
C SER A 128 -9.72 25.49 -75.65
N PRO A 129 -8.97 24.76 -76.51
CA PRO A 129 -7.78 25.27 -77.18
C PRO A 129 -8.10 25.93 -78.54
N VAL A 130 -7.41 27.03 -78.86
CA VAL A 130 -7.24 27.51 -80.24
C VAL A 130 -5.76 27.88 -80.43
N GLY A 131 -5.03 27.10 -81.22
CA GLY A 131 -3.67 27.44 -81.68
C GLY A 131 -2.72 26.24 -81.78
N PRO A 132 -1.98 26.07 -82.90
CA PRO A 132 -1.09 24.93 -83.08
C PRO A 132 0.31 25.20 -82.49
N ALA A 133 0.91 24.11 -81.97
CA ALA A 133 2.32 23.89 -81.58
C ALA A 133 2.73 24.15 -80.11
N ALA A 134 2.69 23.08 -79.31
CA ALA A 134 3.85 22.45 -78.65
C ALA A 134 3.37 21.18 -77.89
N PRO A 135 4.11 20.06 -77.87
CA PRO A 135 3.78 18.92 -77.02
C PRO A 135 4.20 19.22 -75.58
N THR A 136 3.53 20.17 -74.92
CA THR A 136 3.53 20.18 -73.46
C THR A 136 2.60 19.06 -73.03
N ALA A 137 3.19 17.98 -72.51
CA ALA A 137 2.45 16.89 -71.88
C ALA A 137 1.67 17.43 -70.69
N SER A 138 0.47 17.97 -70.95
CA SER A 138 -0.55 18.16 -69.93
C SER A 138 -0.92 16.76 -69.45
N ALA A 139 -0.46 16.41 -68.25
CA ALA A 139 -0.79 15.13 -67.62
C ALA A 139 -2.29 15.08 -67.34
N THR A 140 -3.08 14.64 -68.32
CA THR A 140 -4.49 14.33 -68.13
C THR A 140 -4.55 13.02 -67.36
N TRP A 141 -5.05 13.08 -66.13
CA TRP A 141 -5.13 11.92 -65.25
C TRP A 141 -6.04 10.87 -65.89
N ASN A 142 -5.52 9.66 -66.03
CA ASN A 142 -6.36 8.55 -66.47
C ASN A 142 -7.24 8.09 -65.30
N VAL A 143 -8.42 7.51 -65.56
CA VAL A 143 -9.38 7.10 -64.50
C VAL A 143 -8.71 6.19 -63.45
N GLN A 144 -7.77 5.35 -63.88
CA GLN A 144 -6.97 4.48 -63.02
C GLN A 144 -6.14 5.28 -61.98
N GLN A 145 -5.50 6.38 -62.41
CA GLN A 145 -4.64 7.22 -61.56
C GLN A 145 -5.47 8.04 -60.56
N ALA A 146 -6.66 8.49 -60.97
CA ALA A 146 -7.60 9.14 -60.07
C ALA A 146 -8.07 8.19 -58.96
N LEU A 147 -8.39 6.93 -59.31
CA LEU A 147 -8.78 5.91 -58.34
C LEU A 147 -7.65 5.54 -57.37
N GLU A 148 -6.40 5.47 -57.83
CA GLU A 148 -5.24 5.26 -56.97
C GLU A 148 -5.01 6.44 -56.00
N GLY A 149 -5.15 7.68 -56.49
CA GLY A 149 -5.09 8.88 -55.65
C GLY A 149 -6.15 8.86 -54.54
N VAL A 150 -7.39 8.50 -54.87
CA VAL A 150 -8.48 8.38 -53.89
C VAL A 150 -8.17 7.31 -52.84
N LYS A 151 -7.63 6.15 -53.24
CA LYS A 151 -7.23 5.09 -52.28
C LYS A 151 -6.18 5.59 -51.29
N ILE A 152 -5.17 6.33 -51.76
CA ILE A 152 -4.12 6.88 -50.90
C ILE A 152 -4.69 7.92 -49.92
N VAL A 153 -5.57 8.81 -50.39
CA VAL A 153 -6.22 9.78 -49.50
C VAL A 153 -7.06 9.08 -48.45
N LEU A 154 -7.83 8.06 -48.83
CA LEU A 154 -8.68 7.31 -47.91
C LEU A 154 -7.86 6.57 -46.84
N THR A 155 -6.72 5.96 -47.21
CA THR A 155 -5.86 5.23 -46.26
C THR A 155 -5.14 6.17 -45.30
N VAL A 156 -4.70 7.35 -45.77
CA VAL A 156 -4.10 8.38 -44.91
C VAL A 156 -5.12 8.93 -43.92
N VAL A 157 -6.31 9.29 -44.39
CA VAL A 157 -7.39 9.78 -43.51
C VAL A 157 -7.82 8.71 -42.51
N GLY A 158 -7.97 7.46 -42.95
CA GLY A 158 -8.28 6.32 -42.08
C GLY A 158 -7.19 6.07 -41.04
N GLY A 159 -5.92 6.13 -41.42
CA GLY A 159 -4.78 5.95 -40.51
C GLY A 159 -4.70 7.04 -39.45
N VAL A 160 -4.92 8.29 -39.84
CA VAL A 160 -5.00 9.44 -38.92
C VAL A 160 -6.16 9.27 -37.94
N GLY A 161 -7.36 8.91 -38.43
CA GLY A 161 -8.52 8.64 -37.58
C GLY A 161 -8.26 7.53 -36.55
N ALA A 162 -7.58 6.46 -36.97
CA ALA A 162 -7.21 5.35 -36.09
C ALA A 162 -6.25 5.77 -34.97
N VAL A 163 -5.23 6.60 -35.27
CA VAL A 163 -4.28 7.10 -34.27
C VAL A 163 -4.97 8.01 -33.25
N VAL A 164 -5.87 8.89 -33.70
CA VAL A 164 -6.66 9.74 -32.80
C VAL A 164 -7.56 8.88 -31.91
N ALA A 165 -8.27 7.91 -32.48
CA ALA A 165 -9.13 7.00 -31.72
C ALA A 165 -8.34 6.22 -30.66
N LEU A 166 -7.17 5.67 -31.03
CA LEU A 166 -6.31 4.94 -30.10
C LEU A 166 -5.80 5.83 -28.97
N THR A 167 -5.43 7.08 -29.28
CA THR A 167 -4.94 8.03 -28.27
C THR A 167 -6.03 8.42 -27.29
N VAL A 168 -7.25 8.65 -27.77
CA VAL A 168 -8.43 8.93 -26.93
C VAL A 168 -8.77 7.72 -26.06
N ALA A 169 -8.78 6.51 -26.64
CA ALA A 169 -9.03 5.27 -25.89
C ALA A 169 -7.99 5.05 -24.79
N TYR A 170 -6.70 5.19 -25.11
CA TYR A 170 -5.61 5.07 -24.14
C TYR A 170 -5.72 6.11 -23.01
N ARG A 171 -6.05 7.37 -23.34
CA ARG A 171 -6.17 8.41 -22.32
C ARG A 171 -7.43 8.23 -21.46
N ARG A 172 -8.56 7.79 -22.05
CA ARG A 172 -9.76 7.39 -21.30
C ARG A 172 -9.44 6.27 -20.33
N GLN A 173 -8.71 5.24 -20.77
CA GLN A 173 -8.28 4.14 -19.92
C GLN A 173 -7.38 4.63 -18.76
N ARG A 174 -6.45 5.54 -19.03
CA ARG A 174 -5.60 6.13 -17.97
C ARG A 174 -6.40 6.96 -16.97
N LEU A 175 -7.38 7.73 -17.42
CA LEU A 175 -8.24 8.51 -16.52
C LEU A 175 -9.14 7.59 -15.67
N SER A 176 -9.66 6.50 -16.24
CA SER A 176 -10.45 5.52 -15.48
C SER A 176 -9.60 4.75 -14.47
N GLU A 177 -8.35 4.41 -14.79
CA GLU A 177 -7.40 3.82 -13.83
C GLU A 177 -7.19 4.76 -12.64
N VAL A 178 -6.89 6.04 -12.88
CA VAL A 178 -6.70 7.03 -11.80
C VAL A 178 -7.98 7.25 -10.99
N ALA A 179 -9.15 7.23 -11.64
CA ALA A 179 -10.44 7.34 -10.96
C ALA A 179 -10.69 6.13 -10.04
N ALA A 180 -10.41 4.92 -10.52
CA ALA A 180 -10.55 3.70 -9.73
C ALA A 180 -9.66 3.72 -8.47
N TYR A 181 -8.39 4.12 -8.60
CA TYR A 181 -7.50 4.24 -7.43
C TYR A 181 -8.00 5.24 -6.37
N ARG A 182 -8.60 6.36 -6.82
CA ARG A 182 -9.18 7.35 -5.90
C ARG A 182 -10.40 6.79 -5.18
N GLU A 183 -11.23 6.02 -5.88
CA GLU A 183 -12.41 5.39 -5.30
C GLU A 183 -12.01 4.35 -4.25
N ASP A 184 -11.02 3.50 -4.54
CA ASP A 184 -10.51 2.52 -3.58
C ASP A 184 -9.98 3.20 -2.30
N THR A 185 -9.21 4.28 -2.47
CA THR A 185 -8.71 5.09 -1.34
C THR A 185 -9.84 5.72 -0.55
N LYS A 186 -10.88 6.22 -1.23
CA LYS A 186 -12.04 6.84 -0.60
C LYS A 186 -12.84 5.82 0.21
N VAL A 187 -13.12 4.65 -0.35
CA VAL A 187 -13.82 3.56 0.34
C VAL A 187 -13.05 3.12 1.59
N LEU A 188 -11.73 3.04 1.52
CA LEU A 188 -10.89 2.73 2.68
C LEU A 188 -11.00 3.81 3.76
N LEU A 189 -10.90 5.08 3.40
CA LEU A 189 -11.04 6.20 4.34
C LEU A 189 -12.45 6.27 4.95
N ASP A 190 -13.50 6.03 4.17
CA ASP A 190 -14.88 6.02 4.65
C ASP A 190 -15.09 4.90 5.69
N ARG A 191 -14.55 3.70 5.44
CA ARG A 191 -14.57 2.59 6.43
C ARG A 191 -13.76 2.90 7.69
N PHE A 192 -12.60 3.54 7.52
CA PHE A 192 -11.76 3.97 8.64
C PHE A 192 -12.48 4.99 9.52
N CYS A 193 -13.08 6.02 8.92
CA CYS A 193 -13.88 7.03 9.64
C CYS A 193 -15.08 6.40 10.34
N ALA A 194 -15.82 5.50 9.68
CA ALA A 194 -16.93 4.79 10.30
C ALA A 194 -16.48 3.95 11.51
N ALA A 195 -15.35 3.24 11.41
CA ALA A 195 -14.79 2.50 12.55
C ALA A 195 -14.37 3.44 13.71
N ALA A 196 -13.81 4.61 13.39
CA ALA A 196 -13.45 5.63 14.37
C ALA A 196 -14.69 6.19 15.11
N GLU A 197 -15.78 6.45 14.39
CA GLU A 197 -17.05 6.88 14.98
C GLU A 197 -17.63 5.83 15.94
N LEU A 198 -17.58 4.55 15.56
CA LEU A 198 -18.01 3.46 16.43
C LEU A 198 -17.15 3.37 17.69
N LEU A 199 -15.82 3.45 17.56
CA LEU A 199 -14.88 3.39 18.68
C LEU A 199 -15.00 4.59 19.63
N GLY A 200 -15.35 5.77 19.11
CA GLY A 200 -15.58 6.99 19.88
C GLY A 200 -16.94 7.07 20.58
N SER A 201 -17.81 6.06 20.41
CA SER A 201 -19.16 6.07 20.99
C SER A 201 -19.13 6.03 22.53
N PRO A 202 -20.05 6.74 23.23
CA PRO A 202 -20.20 6.61 24.67
C PRO A 202 -20.72 5.22 25.08
N GLU A 203 -21.35 4.48 24.18
CA GLU A 203 -21.89 3.15 24.44
C GLU A 203 -20.83 2.05 24.25
N ALA A 204 -20.56 1.28 25.31
CA ALA A 204 -19.51 0.25 25.30
C ALA A 204 -19.71 -0.84 24.23
N ALA A 205 -20.95 -1.22 23.95
CA ALA A 205 -21.26 -2.20 22.90
C ALA A 205 -20.86 -1.68 21.51
N VAL A 206 -21.14 -0.40 21.23
CA VAL A 206 -20.77 0.26 19.97
C VAL A 206 -19.25 0.43 19.86
N ARG A 207 -18.56 0.76 20.96
CA ARG A 207 -17.09 0.79 20.98
C ARG A 207 -16.47 -0.57 20.67
N THR A 208 -17.07 -1.64 21.21
CA THR A 208 -16.64 -3.02 20.92
C THR A 208 -16.77 -3.33 19.43
N ALA A 209 -17.87 -2.91 18.78
CA ALA A 209 -18.02 -3.03 17.34
C ALA A 209 -16.93 -2.23 16.58
N GLY A 210 -16.58 -1.04 17.05
CA GLY A 210 -15.46 -0.24 16.51
C GLY A 210 -14.11 -0.95 16.59
N VAL A 211 -13.79 -1.57 17.74
CA VAL A 211 -12.55 -2.37 17.90
C VAL A 211 -12.49 -3.52 16.90
N TYR A 212 -13.56 -4.29 16.74
CA TYR A 212 -13.62 -5.36 15.75
C TYR A 212 -13.56 -4.83 14.31
N ALA A 213 -14.17 -3.67 14.03
CA ALA A 213 -14.12 -3.03 12.72
C ALA A 213 -12.69 -2.60 12.35
N PHE A 214 -11.93 -2.02 13.29
CA PHE A 214 -10.51 -1.70 13.06
C PHE A 214 -9.65 -2.95 12.86
N ALA A 215 -9.88 -4.01 13.64
CA ALA A 215 -9.16 -5.27 13.45
C ALA A 215 -9.47 -5.91 12.09
N ALA A 216 -10.73 -5.88 11.65
CA ALA A 216 -11.12 -6.35 10.32
C ALA A 216 -10.51 -5.49 9.21
N LEU A 217 -10.54 -4.16 9.35
CA LEU A 217 -9.95 -3.24 8.38
C LEU A 217 -8.43 -3.44 8.25
N ALA A 218 -7.74 -3.62 9.38
CA ALA A 218 -6.31 -3.97 9.40
C ALA A 218 -6.01 -5.28 8.66
N ASN A 219 -6.91 -6.26 8.77
CA ASN A 219 -6.76 -7.56 8.11
C ASN A 219 -7.05 -7.50 6.61
N ASP A 220 -8.02 -6.69 6.20
CA ASP A 220 -8.46 -6.58 4.81
C ASP A 220 -7.62 -5.61 3.96
N ALA A 221 -6.99 -4.61 4.59
CA ALA A 221 -6.22 -3.56 3.92
C ALA A 221 -4.78 -3.45 4.47
N PRO A 222 -3.81 -4.21 3.94
CA PRO A 222 -2.42 -4.19 4.40
C PRO A 222 -1.79 -2.80 4.40
N GLU A 223 -2.10 -1.97 3.41
CA GLU A 223 -1.62 -0.59 3.30
C GLU A 223 -2.11 0.35 4.42
N ALA A 224 -3.21 0.02 5.11
CA ALA A 224 -3.77 0.80 6.20
C ALA A 224 -3.62 0.13 7.57
N ARG A 225 -3.01 -1.06 7.62
CA ARG A 225 -2.87 -1.87 8.83
C ARG A 225 -2.19 -1.13 9.96
N GLN A 226 -1.06 -0.49 9.70
CA GLN A 226 -0.34 0.27 10.73
C GLN A 226 -1.23 1.36 11.34
N GLY A 227 -1.93 2.13 10.52
CA GLY A 227 -2.84 3.17 11.03
C GLY A 227 -3.99 2.61 11.87
N CYS A 228 -4.50 1.41 11.56
CA CYS A 228 -5.51 0.75 12.39
C CYS A 228 -4.93 0.27 13.72
N ILE A 229 -3.71 -0.31 13.71
CA ILE A 229 -2.98 -0.71 14.91
C ILE A 229 -2.70 0.51 15.79
N ASP A 230 -2.25 1.62 15.20
CA ASP A 230 -1.94 2.87 15.91
C ASP A 230 -3.16 3.42 16.65
N VAL A 231 -4.37 3.33 16.07
CA VAL A 231 -5.61 3.75 16.75
C VAL A 231 -5.96 2.83 17.92
N LEU A 232 -5.82 1.51 17.75
CA LEU A 232 -6.05 0.55 18.83
C LEU A 232 -5.05 0.75 19.99
N CYS A 233 -3.78 0.96 19.66
CA CYS A 233 -2.73 1.32 20.61
C CYS A 233 -3.01 2.67 21.28
N ALA A 234 -3.45 3.68 20.53
CA ALA A 234 -3.85 4.98 21.09
C ALA A 234 -5.03 4.89 22.06
N TYR A 235 -5.97 3.96 21.83
CA TYR A 235 -7.04 3.67 22.78
C TYR A 235 -6.49 3.14 24.10
N LEU A 236 -5.54 2.19 24.06
CA LEU A 236 -4.89 1.66 25.26
C LEU A 236 -4.08 2.73 26.02
N ARG A 237 -3.61 3.77 25.33
CA ARG A 237 -2.90 4.91 25.94
C ARG A 237 -3.81 5.96 26.55
N GLN A 238 -5.14 5.86 26.37
CA GLN A 238 -6.08 6.79 27.02
C GLN A 238 -6.03 6.63 28.55
N PRO A 239 -6.27 7.72 29.31
CA PRO A 239 -6.35 7.68 30.77
C PRO A 239 -7.30 6.57 31.24
N TYR A 240 -6.80 5.73 32.13
CA TYR A 240 -7.55 4.59 32.65
C TYR A 240 -7.18 4.34 34.10
N GLU A 241 -8.20 4.31 34.95
CA GLU A 241 -8.07 3.96 36.35
C GLU A 241 -8.66 2.56 36.56
N PRO A 242 -7.81 1.54 36.78
CA PRO A 242 -8.30 0.19 37.02
C PRO A 242 -9.12 0.13 38.31
N SER A 243 -10.23 -0.62 38.27
CA SER A 243 -11.07 -0.82 39.45
C SER A 243 -10.28 -1.46 40.60
N PRO A 244 -10.52 -1.07 41.87
CA PRO A 244 -9.83 -1.65 43.03
C PRO A 244 -9.97 -3.17 43.12
N GLU A 245 -11.11 -3.72 42.70
CA GLU A 245 -11.36 -5.18 42.62
C GLU A 245 -10.42 -5.89 41.63
N ALA A 246 -9.94 -5.20 40.59
CA ALA A 246 -8.99 -5.74 39.63
C ALA A 246 -7.54 -5.68 40.12
N MET A 247 -7.24 -4.85 41.13
CA MET A 247 -5.90 -4.75 41.75
C MET A 247 -5.68 -5.76 42.90
N GLY A 248 -6.68 -6.56 43.27
CA GLY A 248 -6.63 -7.47 44.42
C GLY A 248 -6.31 -8.93 44.08
N GLY A 249 -5.04 -9.29 44.10
CA GLY A 249 -4.62 -10.60 44.62
C GLY A 249 -4.51 -10.49 46.15
N ASP A 250 -5.14 -11.41 46.88
CA ASP A 250 -5.27 -11.45 48.35
C ASP A 250 -6.09 -10.34 49.01
N ALA A 251 -7.42 -10.41 48.84
CA ALA A 251 -8.29 -10.07 49.97
C ALA A 251 -8.25 -11.24 50.96
N GLY A 252 -7.54 -11.07 52.08
CA GLY A 252 -7.63 -11.97 53.23
C GLY A 252 -9.10 -12.21 53.64
N PRO A 253 -9.41 -13.32 54.35
CA PRO A 253 -10.79 -13.65 54.72
C PRO A 253 -11.43 -12.46 55.44
N PRO A 254 -12.71 -12.15 55.20
CA PRO A 254 -13.30 -10.89 55.63
C PRO A 254 -13.24 -10.76 57.15
N GLY A 255 -12.27 -9.97 57.61
CA GLY A 255 -12.16 -9.52 58.97
C GLY A 255 -13.35 -8.63 59.27
N ARG A 256 -14.15 -9.08 60.25
CA ARG A 256 -15.34 -8.40 60.73
C ARG A 256 -14.97 -7.06 61.38
N SER A 257 -14.95 -5.99 60.60
CA SER A 257 -14.92 -4.60 61.07
C SER A 257 -15.14 -3.66 59.89
N GLU A 258 -15.86 -2.56 59.94
CA GLU A 258 -16.86 -2.01 60.84
C GLU A 258 -17.42 -0.83 60.01
N ARG A 259 -18.73 -0.79 59.77
CA ARG A 259 -19.47 0.34 59.20
C ARG A 259 -18.77 1.14 58.09
N ALA A 260 -18.68 0.58 56.88
CA ALA A 260 -18.61 1.42 55.69
C ALA A 260 -19.99 2.05 55.49
N GLN A 261 -20.08 3.35 55.76
CA GLN A 261 -21.13 4.23 55.26
C GLN A 261 -21.37 3.85 53.79
N VAL A 262 -22.57 3.35 53.50
CA VAL A 262 -23.04 3.15 52.13
C VAL A 262 -23.26 4.55 51.56
N THR A 263 -22.17 5.18 51.13
CA THR A 263 -22.24 6.24 50.13
C THR A 263 -22.67 5.55 48.85
N THR A 264 -23.97 5.62 48.57
CA THR A 264 -24.57 5.42 47.26
C THR A 264 -24.00 6.45 46.28
N GLU A 265 -22.76 6.26 45.86
CA GLU A 265 -22.16 6.82 44.64
C GLU A 265 -22.02 5.64 43.65
N PRO A 266 -22.34 5.84 42.37
CA PRO A 266 -23.31 4.98 41.68
C PRO A 266 -22.69 3.69 41.12
N MET A 267 -23.47 2.60 41.20
CA MET A 267 -23.27 1.32 40.50
C MET A 267 -22.94 1.45 38.99
N GLN A 268 -23.14 2.63 38.41
CA GLN A 268 -22.82 2.98 37.02
C GLN A 268 -21.31 3.22 36.78
N GLY A 269 -20.57 3.81 37.74
CA GLY A 269 -19.14 4.09 37.59
C GLY A 269 -18.31 2.80 37.47
N GLY A 270 -18.54 1.84 38.39
CA GLY A 270 -17.85 0.55 38.35
C GLY A 270 -18.17 -0.29 37.10
N ARG A 271 -19.40 -0.19 36.57
CA ARG A 271 -19.78 -0.85 35.31
C ARG A 271 -19.05 -0.27 34.11
N ALA A 272 -18.91 1.05 34.05
CA ALA A 272 -18.17 1.72 32.98
C ALA A 272 -16.68 1.32 33.00
N SER A 273 -16.04 1.29 34.17
CA SER A 273 -14.65 0.84 34.31
C SER A 273 -14.48 -0.64 33.92
N ALA A 274 -15.41 -1.52 34.32
CA ALA A 274 -15.38 -2.93 33.93
C ALA A 274 -15.58 -3.14 32.42
N GLN A 275 -16.45 -2.35 31.79
CA GLN A 275 -16.65 -2.38 30.34
C GLN A 275 -15.41 -1.88 29.59
N ASP A 276 -14.78 -0.80 30.06
CA ASP A 276 -13.56 -0.29 29.46
C ASP A 276 -12.40 -1.28 29.61
N ARG A 277 -12.25 -1.89 30.79
CA ARG A 277 -11.32 -2.99 31.04
C ARG A 277 -11.50 -4.13 30.02
N GLN A 278 -12.74 -4.59 29.83
CA GLN A 278 -13.04 -5.65 28.89
C GLN A 278 -12.67 -5.26 27.45
N LEU A 279 -12.89 -4.01 27.07
CA LEU A 279 -12.53 -3.49 25.75
C LEU A 279 -11.00 -3.45 25.57
N ARG A 280 -10.25 -2.94 26.55
CA ARG A 280 -8.78 -2.92 26.54
C ARG A 280 -8.19 -4.33 26.42
N LEU A 281 -8.71 -5.29 27.21
CA LEU A 281 -8.33 -6.70 27.10
C LEU A 281 -8.69 -7.31 25.74
N THR A 282 -9.81 -6.87 25.14
CA THR A 282 -10.21 -7.33 23.80
C THR A 282 -9.25 -6.82 22.73
N ILE A 283 -8.80 -5.57 22.82
CA ILE A 283 -7.77 -5.01 21.93
C ILE A 283 -6.47 -5.81 22.05
N ILE A 284 -5.99 -6.06 23.27
CA ILE A 284 -4.77 -6.86 23.53
C ILE A 284 -4.90 -8.26 22.93
N ARG A 285 -6.04 -8.93 23.14
CA ARG A 285 -6.32 -10.26 22.56
C ARG A 285 -6.32 -10.23 21.04
N LEU A 286 -6.92 -9.23 20.41
CA LEU A 286 -6.92 -9.11 18.95
C LEU A 286 -5.51 -8.89 18.41
N ILE A 287 -4.70 -8.05 19.05
CA ILE A 287 -3.29 -7.88 18.69
C ILE A 287 -2.56 -9.22 18.78
N ARG A 288 -2.67 -9.91 19.92
CA ARG A 288 -2.09 -11.24 20.13
C ARG A 288 -2.52 -12.21 19.03
N ASP A 289 -3.82 -12.35 18.78
CA ASP A 289 -4.35 -13.34 17.85
C ASP A 289 -3.87 -13.07 16.41
N ASN A 290 -3.71 -11.81 16.01
CA ASN A 290 -3.17 -11.48 14.69
C ASN A 290 -1.63 -11.63 14.59
N LEU A 291 -0.91 -11.67 15.72
CA LEU A 291 0.53 -12.01 15.78
C LEU A 291 0.79 -13.53 15.71
N HIS A 292 -0.25 -14.36 15.92
CA HIS A 292 -0.15 -15.81 15.75
C HIS A 292 -0.14 -16.24 14.28
N PHE A 293 -0.69 -15.43 13.38
CA PHE A 293 -0.70 -15.77 11.96
C PHE A 293 0.72 -15.89 11.40
N PRO A 294 1.00 -16.91 10.56
CA PRO A 294 2.27 -17.05 9.86
C PRO A 294 2.63 -15.80 9.06
N GLU A 295 3.91 -15.57 8.80
CA GLU A 295 4.40 -14.38 8.09
C GLU A 295 3.84 -14.25 6.66
N ASP A 296 3.58 -15.39 5.99
CA ASP A 296 2.99 -15.41 4.65
C ASP A 296 1.47 -15.15 4.62
N ASP A 297 0.79 -15.10 5.78
CA ASP A 297 -0.64 -14.78 5.84
C ASP A 297 -0.82 -13.27 5.68
N LEU A 298 -1.62 -12.86 4.70
CA LEU A 298 -1.89 -11.45 4.43
C LEU A 298 -2.48 -10.70 5.63
N ARG A 299 -3.08 -11.39 6.60
CA ARG A 299 -3.65 -10.83 7.83
C ARG A 299 -2.65 -10.73 8.98
N SER A 300 -1.42 -11.22 8.81
CA SER A 300 -0.42 -11.18 9.88
C SER A 300 -0.08 -9.76 10.28
N TRP A 301 -0.03 -9.50 11.59
CA TRP A 301 0.42 -8.22 12.15
C TRP A 301 1.89 -8.25 12.56
N ARG A 302 2.62 -9.31 12.19
CA ARG A 302 4.06 -9.41 12.42
C ARG A 302 4.79 -8.30 11.66
N GLY A 303 5.80 -7.71 12.29
CA GLY A 303 6.63 -6.66 11.70
C GLY A 303 5.98 -5.26 11.70
N HIS A 304 4.85 -5.09 12.38
CA HIS A 304 4.23 -3.79 12.65
C HIS A 304 4.69 -3.21 13.98
N ASP A 305 4.58 -1.89 14.10
CA ASP A 305 4.90 -1.17 15.33
C ASP A 305 3.72 -1.18 16.30
N PHE A 306 4.01 -1.36 17.59
CA PHE A 306 3.03 -1.36 18.67
C PHE A 306 3.48 -0.40 19.78
N ASP A 307 2.84 0.77 19.83
CA ASP A 307 3.12 1.80 20.83
C ASP A 307 2.14 1.75 22.00
N PHE A 308 2.58 1.16 23.11
CA PHE A 308 1.85 1.13 24.39
C PHE A 308 2.42 2.13 25.40
N SER A 309 3.14 3.17 24.95
CA SER A 309 3.79 4.11 25.86
C SER A 309 2.79 4.83 26.77
N GLY A 310 3.04 4.84 28.07
CA GLY A 310 2.17 5.44 29.08
C GLY A 310 0.84 4.70 29.32
N ALA A 311 0.59 3.57 28.66
CA ALA A 311 -0.63 2.81 28.87
C ALA A 311 -0.66 2.14 30.25
N VAL A 312 -1.87 1.98 30.81
CA VAL A 312 -2.09 1.23 32.05
C VAL A 312 -2.59 -0.18 31.71
N PHE A 313 -1.88 -1.19 32.21
CA PHE A 313 -2.18 -2.62 32.02
C PHE A 313 -2.55 -3.28 33.36
N ASP A 314 -3.82 -3.62 33.53
CA ASP A 314 -4.35 -4.41 34.66
C ASP A 314 -4.61 -5.88 34.27
N GLY A 315 -3.92 -6.32 33.22
CA GLY A 315 -4.05 -7.62 32.59
C GLY A 315 -3.69 -7.55 31.11
N GLY A 316 -3.10 -8.62 30.58
CA GLY A 316 -2.81 -8.72 29.17
C GLY A 316 -2.19 -10.07 28.84
N ASP A 317 -2.48 -10.57 27.65
CA ASP A 317 -1.96 -11.85 27.19
C ASP A 317 -1.48 -11.71 25.75
N PHE A 318 -0.19 -11.94 25.56
CA PHE A 318 0.54 -12.05 24.30
C PHE A 318 1.20 -13.44 24.15
N SER A 319 0.72 -14.43 24.90
CA SER A 319 1.26 -15.80 24.85
C SER A 319 1.16 -16.36 23.43
N GLY A 320 2.21 -17.04 22.98
CA GLY A 320 2.34 -17.60 21.63
C GLY A 320 2.53 -16.57 20.50
N ALA A 321 2.48 -15.27 20.79
CA ALA A 321 2.69 -14.23 19.78
C ALA A 321 4.12 -14.26 19.23
N THR A 322 4.29 -13.91 17.96
CA THR A 322 5.62 -13.73 17.36
C THR A 322 5.85 -12.27 17.01
N PHE A 323 6.90 -11.71 17.57
CA PHE A 323 7.39 -10.36 17.28
C PHE A 323 8.59 -10.47 16.35
N THR A 324 8.58 -9.73 15.24
CA THR A 324 9.64 -9.80 14.20
C THR A 324 10.30 -8.45 13.97
N GLY A 325 11.57 -8.48 13.54
CA GLY A 325 12.46 -7.32 13.60
C GLY A 325 12.20 -6.13 12.68
N ASN A 326 11.14 -6.14 11.88
CA ASN A 326 10.72 -4.97 11.11
C ASN A 326 9.87 -4.00 11.95
N GLY A 327 9.28 -4.47 13.05
CA GLY A 327 8.43 -3.68 13.94
C GLY A 327 9.02 -3.51 15.33
N THR A 328 8.62 -2.42 16.00
CA THR A 328 9.04 -2.04 17.34
C THR A 328 7.87 -2.21 18.31
N VAL A 329 8.12 -2.74 19.51
CA VAL A 329 7.11 -2.77 20.58
C VAL A 329 7.62 -1.96 21.76
N THR A 330 6.86 -0.98 22.21
CA THR A 330 7.25 -0.14 23.34
C THR A 330 6.18 -0.12 24.42
N PHE A 331 6.62 -0.30 25.66
CA PHE A 331 5.87 -0.11 26.90
C PHE A 331 6.45 1.07 27.69
N ALA A 332 7.06 2.04 27.00
CA ALA A 332 7.78 3.12 27.67
C ALA A 332 6.87 3.91 28.61
N GLY A 333 7.22 4.04 29.89
CA GLY A 333 6.41 4.69 30.91
C GLY A 333 5.05 4.03 31.19
N ALA A 334 4.80 2.82 30.70
CA ALA A 334 3.55 2.10 30.96
C ALA A 334 3.45 1.70 32.44
N THR A 335 2.23 1.66 32.99
CA THR A 335 1.99 1.20 34.36
C THR A 335 1.35 -0.19 34.32
N ILE A 336 2.03 -1.17 34.90
CA ILE A 336 1.61 -2.57 34.93
C ILE A 336 1.12 -2.89 36.35
N THR A 337 -0.19 -2.99 36.50
CA THR A 337 -0.88 -3.30 37.77
C THR A 337 -1.38 -4.74 37.84
N GLY A 338 -1.46 -5.44 36.70
CA GLY A 338 -1.88 -6.84 36.60
C GLY A 338 -0.88 -7.72 35.84
N PRO A 339 -1.22 -9.00 35.58
CA PRO A 339 -0.35 -9.93 34.86
C PRO A 339 -0.31 -9.61 33.36
N LEU A 340 0.90 -9.49 32.80
CA LEU A 340 1.18 -9.33 31.38
C LEU A 340 1.97 -10.55 30.85
N MET A 341 1.30 -11.43 30.13
CA MET A 341 1.85 -12.74 29.76
C MET A 341 2.46 -12.73 28.36
N PHE A 342 3.67 -13.26 28.22
CA PHE A 342 4.38 -13.55 26.97
C PHE A 342 4.80 -15.03 26.92
N THR A 343 3.98 -15.91 27.52
CA THR A 343 4.29 -17.33 27.61
C THR A 343 4.40 -17.93 26.20
N ASP A 344 5.46 -18.70 25.92
CA ASP A 344 5.73 -19.29 24.59
C ASP A 344 5.82 -18.26 23.43
N ALA A 345 5.96 -16.96 23.73
CA ALA A 345 6.13 -15.94 22.70
C ALA A 345 7.50 -16.08 22.01
N THR A 346 7.59 -15.65 20.75
CA THR A 346 8.83 -15.66 19.98
C THR A 346 9.26 -14.24 19.64
N PHE A 347 10.47 -13.85 20.04
CA PHE A 347 11.11 -12.58 19.72
C PHE A 347 12.19 -12.82 18.64
N ALA A 348 11.79 -12.69 17.38
CA ALA A 348 12.59 -12.98 16.19
C ALA A 348 13.07 -11.69 15.49
N GLY A 349 13.97 -10.98 16.15
CA GLY A 349 14.42 -9.63 15.77
C GLY A 349 13.58 -8.53 16.43
N GLY A 350 14.03 -7.29 16.30
CA GLY A 350 13.32 -6.12 16.84
C GLY A 350 13.57 -5.92 18.33
N ILE A 351 12.96 -4.86 18.88
CA ILE A 351 13.14 -4.47 20.28
C ILE A 351 11.76 -4.34 20.93
N VAL A 352 11.59 -5.01 22.07
CA VAL A 352 10.50 -4.81 23.01
C VAL A 352 11.05 -4.05 24.21
N SER A 353 10.73 -2.77 24.33
CA SER A 353 11.28 -1.90 25.38
C SER A 353 10.27 -1.68 26.50
N PHE A 354 10.73 -1.77 27.75
CA PHE A 354 9.99 -1.40 28.96
C PHE A 354 10.60 -0.17 29.64
N ASP A 355 11.19 0.74 28.86
CA ASP A 355 11.89 1.91 29.38
C ASP A 355 11.01 2.77 30.30
N GLY A 356 11.42 2.96 31.56
CA GLY A 356 10.64 3.68 32.56
C GLY A 356 9.28 3.07 32.91
N ALA A 357 9.00 1.81 32.51
CA ALA A 357 7.74 1.15 32.88
C ALA A 357 7.68 0.91 34.40
N ARG A 358 6.50 1.11 34.99
CA ARG A 358 6.23 1.02 36.42
C ARG A 358 5.45 -0.25 36.76
N PHE A 359 5.91 -1.04 37.73
CA PHE A 359 5.24 -2.28 38.17
C PHE A 359 4.53 -2.05 39.51
N ALA A 360 3.27 -1.60 39.46
CA ALA A 360 2.46 -1.32 40.63
C ALA A 360 1.64 -2.56 41.06
N GLY A 361 2.33 -3.61 41.50
CA GLY A 361 1.71 -4.89 41.89
C GLY A 361 1.47 -5.88 40.75
N GLY A 362 1.71 -5.46 39.50
CA GLY A 362 1.64 -6.33 38.34
C GLY A 362 2.89 -7.22 38.17
N SER A 363 2.83 -8.09 37.18
CA SER A 363 3.94 -8.98 36.81
C SER A 363 4.00 -9.15 35.30
N VAL A 364 5.19 -9.47 34.80
CA VAL A 364 5.39 -9.89 33.41
C VAL A 364 5.93 -11.32 33.42
N CYS A 365 5.52 -12.17 32.48
CA CYS A 365 5.97 -13.56 32.42
C CYS A 365 6.47 -13.90 31.02
N PHE A 366 7.71 -14.40 30.91
CA PHE A 366 8.31 -14.85 29.65
C PHE A 366 8.56 -16.37 29.65
N SER A 367 7.81 -17.14 30.44
CA SER A 367 7.99 -18.60 30.51
C SER A 367 7.87 -19.24 29.12
N GLY A 368 8.84 -20.08 28.73
CA GLY A 368 8.84 -20.73 27.41
C GLY A 368 9.14 -19.82 26.22
N ALA A 369 9.36 -18.51 26.44
CA ALA A 369 9.62 -17.57 25.35
C ALA A 369 10.95 -17.86 24.65
N ARG A 370 10.98 -17.64 23.33
CA ARG A 370 12.14 -17.89 22.46
C ARG A 370 12.71 -16.58 21.93
N PHE A 371 14.03 -16.45 21.99
CA PHE A 371 14.75 -15.25 21.55
C PHE A 371 15.68 -15.61 20.39
N THR A 372 15.28 -15.27 19.16
CA THR A 372 16.04 -15.54 17.93
C THR A 372 16.43 -14.22 17.28
N GLY A 373 17.28 -13.45 17.96
CA GLY A 373 17.78 -12.14 17.52
C GLY A 373 16.94 -10.94 17.96
N GLY A 374 15.78 -11.16 18.60
CA GLY A 374 14.99 -10.09 19.22
C GLY A 374 15.49 -9.79 20.63
N VAL A 375 15.30 -8.53 21.06
CA VAL A 375 15.66 -8.07 22.41
C VAL A 375 14.40 -7.64 23.15
N VAL A 376 14.23 -8.14 24.36
CA VAL A 376 13.29 -7.62 25.36
C VAL A 376 14.12 -6.93 26.43
N ASP A 377 13.95 -5.62 26.56
CA ASP A 377 14.72 -4.78 27.48
C ASP A 377 13.86 -4.29 28.65
N LEU A 378 14.11 -4.87 29.83
CA LEU A 378 13.58 -4.41 31.11
C LEU A 378 14.64 -3.72 31.96
N SER A 379 15.85 -3.47 31.47
CA SER A 379 16.95 -2.98 32.30
C SER A 379 16.75 -1.56 32.85
N THR A 380 15.85 -0.76 32.25
CA THR A 380 15.58 0.63 32.61
C THR A 380 14.15 0.87 33.11
N VAL A 381 13.49 -0.15 33.67
CA VAL A 381 12.21 0.01 34.38
C VAL A 381 12.35 0.95 35.58
N ASP A 382 11.25 1.53 36.04
CA ASP A 382 11.23 2.39 37.23
C ASP A 382 11.67 1.60 38.49
N GLU A 383 12.91 1.82 38.92
CA GLU A 383 13.56 1.08 40.01
C GLU A 383 12.83 1.23 41.34
N ASP A 384 12.21 2.40 41.60
CA ASP A 384 11.47 2.67 42.83
C ASP A 384 10.21 1.81 42.97
N HIS A 385 9.74 1.25 41.85
CA HIS A 385 8.54 0.42 41.77
C HIS A 385 8.80 -0.95 41.12
N TRP A 386 10.07 -1.38 41.02
CA TRP A 386 10.40 -2.71 40.54
C TRP A 386 10.28 -3.75 41.67
N VAL A 387 9.03 -4.12 41.99
CA VAL A 387 8.72 -5.25 42.89
C VAL A 387 7.69 -6.14 42.20
N PRO A 388 8.09 -6.86 41.13
CA PRO A 388 7.13 -7.64 40.38
C PRO A 388 6.56 -8.76 41.27
N ALA A 389 5.24 -8.96 41.23
CA ALA A 389 4.57 -9.99 42.03
C ALA A 389 5.08 -11.42 41.73
N ALA A 390 5.69 -11.61 40.55
CA ALA A 390 6.37 -12.82 40.13
C ALA A 390 7.63 -12.49 39.31
N ARG A 391 8.66 -13.34 39.38
CA ARG A 391 9.87 -13.17 38.57
C ARG A 391 9.54 -13.26 37.07
N PRO A 392 10.10 -12.37 36.22
CA PRO A 392 9.89 -12.40 34.76
C PRO A 392 10.35 -13.69 34.06
N TRP A 393 11.36 -14.37 34.61
CA TRP A 393 11.99 -15.56 34.06
C TRP A 393 12.08 -16.68 35.11
N PRO A 394 11.92 -17.97 34.72
CA PRO A 394 11.98 -19.08 35.66
C PRO A 394 13.32 -19.20 36.41
N VAL A 395 13.26 -19.56 37.69
CA VAL A 395 14.45 -19.79 38.53
C VAL A 395 15.20 -21.03 38.06
N GLY A 396 16.53 -20.96 38.00
CA GLY A 396 17.39 -22.08 37.60
C GLY A 396 17.53 -22.28 36.10
N VAL A 397 16.87 -21.46 35.28
CA VAL A 397 17.01 -21.47 33.81
C VAL A 397 17.92 -20.31 33.38
N PRO A 398 18.96 -20.55 32.57
CA PRO A 398 19.81 -19.47 32.06
C PRO A 398 18.99 -18.40 31.34
N VAL A 399 19.27 -17.13 31.65
CA VAL A 399 18.61 -15.99 30.99
C VAL A 399 19.14 -15.91 29.55
N PRO A 400 18.26 -15.90 28.53
CA PRO A 400 18.67 -15.79 27.14
C PRO A 400 19.29 -14.41 26.88
N ALA A 401 20.27 -14.33 25.98
CA ALA A 401 20.98 -13.08 25.68
C ALA A 401 20.07 -11.94 25.18
N GLY A 402 18.92 -12.29 24.60
CA GLY A 402 17.90 -11.34 24.16
C GLY A 402 17.01 -10.80 25.29
N LEU A 403 17.10 -11.30 26.53
CA LEU A 403 16.32 -10.80 27.66
C LEU A 403 17.23 -10.03 28.61
N ARG A 404 17.02 -8.72 28.73
CA ARG A 404 17.74 -7.86 29.67
C ARG A 404 16.85 -7.59 30.87
N LEU A 405 17.32 -7.96 32.05
CA LEU A 405 16.61 -7.77 33.31
C LEU A 405 17.23 -6.61 34.10
N PRO A 406 16.49 -5.96 35.00
CA PRO A 406 17.05 -5.04 35.99
C PRO A 406 18.16 -5.69 36.79
N ALA A 407 19.10 -4.88 37.28
CA ALA A 407 20.06 -5.36 38.27
C ALA A 407 19.32 -5.88 39.51
N ASP A 408 19.68 -7.07 40.00
CA ASP A 408 19.08 -7.59 41.23
C ASP A 408 19.55 -6.70 42.40
N PRO A 409 18.64 -6.09 43.19
CA PRO A 409 19.03 -5.29 44.34
C PRO A 409 19.89 -6.07 45.34
N ALA A 410 19.83 -7.42 45.36
CA ALA A 410 20.70 -8.27 46.17
C ALA A 410 22.17 -8.29 45.69
N ASP A 411 22.43 -8.16 44.38
CA ASP A 411 23.77 -8.14 43.81
C ASP A 411 24.47 -6.77 43.97
N VAL A 412 23.68 -5.69 44.03
CA VAL A 412 24.18 -4.33 44.32
C VAL A 412 24.61 -4.21 45.79
N ALA A 413 23.89 -4.86 46.71
CA ALA A 413 24.24 -4.86 48.13
C ALA A 413 25.50 -5.70 48.43
N SER A 414 25.76 -6.78 47.69
CA SER A 414 26.94 -7.64 47.88
C SER A 414 28.23 -6.98 47.37
N THR A 415 28.15 -6.26 46.25
CA THR A 415 29.26 -5.47 45.69
C THR A 415 29.62 -4.26 46.56
N GLY A 416 28.62 -3.57 47.14
CA GLY A 416 28.85 -2.50 48.11
C GLY A 416 29.52 -2.98 49.41
N LYS A 417 29.16 -4.16 49.92
CA LYS A 417 29.78 -4.78 51.11
C LYS A 417 31.19 -5.30 50.85
N ALA A 418 31.47 -5.79 49.65
CA ALA A 418 32.82 -6.23 49.26
C ALA A 418 33.79 -5.04 49.13
N ALA A 419 33.32 -3.90 48.59
CA ALA A 419 34.12 -2.68 48.49
C ALA A 419 34.45 -2.05 49.86
N THR A 420 33.54 -2.12 50.84
CA THR A 420 33.81 -1.66 52.21
C THR A 420 34.72 -2.60 53.00
N ARG A 421 34.78 -3.89 52.66
CA ARG A 421 35.66 -4.87 53.34
C ARG A 421 37.08 -4.93 52.76
N ALA A 422 37.29 -4.44 51.54
CA ALA A 422 38.61 -4.33 50.92
C ALA A 422 39.34 -3.01 51.25
N GLY A 423 38.66 -2.06 51.89
CA GLY A 423 39.21 -0.76 52.31
C GLY A 423 39.27 -0.54 53.83
N ALA A 424 39.11 -1.61 54.63
CA ALA A 424 39.17 -1.57 56.10
C ALA A 424 40.34 -2.39 56.65
#